data_AF-A0A9Q3E5W6-F1
#
_entry.id   AF-A0A9Q3E5W6-F1
#
_cell.length_a   1.000
_cell.length_b   1.000
_cell.length_c   1.000
_cell.angle_alpha   90.00
_cell.angle_beta   90.00
_cell.angle_gamma   90.00
#
_symmetry.space_group_name_H-M   'P 1'
#
loop_
_entity.id
_entity.type
_entity.pdbx_description
1 polymer ?
#
loop_
_entity_poly.entity_id
_entity_poly.type
_entity_poly.pdbx_seq_one_letter_code
_entity_poly.pdbx_strand_id
1 'polypeptide(L)'
;MSYAVQTEQQIQQTDFVTAYLNSELDKEESVFSSSPEGFFEWIRDSKPEIYEDCITKKFLNNPTDNVPKLKKSLYGLKQAARSWYQTLKNWLGNYGFVTSNSEPCFFIKNQTILFAWVDDILEIGNDSTQVINGLKGSFKIKDLGLASHVLGIKIV
;
A
#
# COMPACT_ATOMS: atom_id res chain seq x y z
N MET A 1 4.42 -21.96 -2.37
CA MET A 1 3.90 -22.88 -3.41
C MET A 1 3.99 -24.33 -2.99
N SER A 2 5.19 -24.91 -2.79
CA SER A 2 5.34 -26.31 -2.35
C SER A 2 4.58 -26.64 -1.06
N TYR A 3 4.62 -25.73 -0.09
CA TYR A 3 3.85 -25.86 1.16
C TYR A 3 2.35 -26.05 0.92
N ALA A 4 1.72 -25.19 0.11
CA ALA A 4 0.29 -25.29 -0.22
C ALA A 4 -0.07 -26.63 -0.89
N VAL A 5 0.81 -27.13 -1.77
CA VAL A 5 0.63 -28.45 -2.41
C VAL A 5 0.74 -29.58 -1.38
N GLN A 6 1.71 -29.51 -0.47
CA GLN A 6 1.90 -30.50 0.59
C GLN A 6 0.77 -30.49 1.61
N THR A 7 0.16 -29.34 1.86
CA THR A 7 -0.95 -29.19 2.82
C THR A 7 -2.33 -29.24 2.17
N GLU A 8 -2.41 -29.48 0.86
CA GLU A 8 -3.64 -29.45 0.05
C GLU A 8 -4.45 -28.15 0.22
N GLN A 9 -3.77 -27.04 0.51
CA GLN A 9 -4.39 -25.74 0.70
C GLN A 9 -4.38 -24.92 -0.58
N GLN A 10 -5.44 -24.14 -0.75
CA GLN A 10 -5.55 -23.17 -1.84
C GLN A 10 -4.81 -21.88 -1.50
N ILE A 11 -4.33 -21.21 -2.54
CA ILE A 11 -3.66 -19.91 -2.43
C ILE A 11 -4.64 -18.85 -2.90
N GLN A 12 -4.97 -17.91 -2.03
CA GLN A 12 -5.75 -16.73 -2.38
C GLN A 12 -4.81 -15.58 -2.70
N GLN A 13 -5.16 -14.75 -3.68
CA GLN A 13 -4.40 -13.58 -4.06
C GLN A 13 -5.24 -12.31 -3.90
N THR A 14 -4.60 -11.24 -3.43
CA THR A 14 -5.21 -9.94 -3.26
C THR A 14 -4.21 -8.85 -3.63
N ASP A 15 -4.71 -7.77 -4.23
CA ASP A 15 -3.91 -6.63 -4.68
C ASP A 15 -4.33 -5.36 -3.91
N PHE A 16 -3.36 -4.57 -3.43
CA PHE A 16 -3.61 -3.28 -2.80
C PHE A 16 -3.74 -2.18 -3.84
N VAL A 17 -4.87 -1.48 -3.81
CA VAL A 17 -5.02 -0.29 -4.63
C VAL A 17 -4.16 0.82 -4.05
N THR A 18 -3.21 1.30 -4.85
CA THR A 18 -2.30 2.40 -4.47
C THR A 18 -1.50 2.11 -3.20
N ALA A 19 -0.83 0.96 -3.11
CA ALA A 19 -0.26 0.47 -1.85
C ALA A 19 0.60 1.51 -1.11
N TYR A 20 1.50 2.21 -1.80
CA TYR A 20 2.35 3.23 -1.20
C TYR A 20 1.58 4.41 -0.57
N LEU A 21 0.44 4.81 -1.15
CA LEU A 21 -0.41 5.89 -0.63
C LEU A 21 -1.14 5.52 0.68
N ASN A 22 -1.10 4.25 1.09
CA ASN A 22 -1.58 3.82 2.39
C ASN A 22 -0.57 4.09 3.52
N SER A 23 0.68 4.45 3.19
CA SER A 23 1.72 4.75 4.18
C SER A 23 2.01 6.23 4.31
N GLU A 24 2.25 6.67 5.55
CA GLU A 24 2.73 8.02 5.86
C GLU A 24 4.25 8.08 5.67
N LEU A 25 4.74 9.26 5.28
CA LEU A 25 6.18 9.54 5.31
C LEU A 25 6.61 9.87 6.73
N ASP A 26 7.78 9.37 7.12
CA ASP A 26 8.37 9.72 8.41
C ASP A 26 8.55 11.23 8.50
N LYS A 27 8.29 11.80 9.70
CA LYS A 27 8.47 13.23 9.96
C LYS A 27 9.93 13.66 9.76
N GLU A 28 10.87 12.75 10.04
CA GLU A 28 12.30 12.96 9.83
C GLU A 28 12.68 12.91 8.34
N GLU A 29 11.86 12.30 7.49
CA GLU A 29 12.07 12.14 6.04
C GLU A 29 11.18 13.08 5.22
N SER A 30 11.38 14.39 5.45
CA SER A 30 10.60 15.42 4.76
C SER A 30 10.93 15.45 3.26
N VAL A 31 9.98 15.01 2.43
CA VAL A 31 10.06 15.13 0.97
C VAL A 31 9.21 16.29 0.49
N PHE A 32 9.80 17.10 -0.38
CA PHE A 32 9.12 18.18 -1.09
C PHE A 32 9.14 17.87 -2.59
N SER A 33 8.09 18.27 -3.29
CA SER A 33 8.00 18.11 -4.76
C SER A 33 7.78 19.47 -5.39
N SER A 34 8.27 19.68 -6.60
CA SER A 34 7.74 20.75 -7.43
C SER A 34 6.28 20.46 -7.80
N SER A 35 5.47 21.50 -7.97
CA SER A 35 4.13 21.35 -8.55
C SER A 35 4.28 20.86 -10.01
N PRO A 36 3.50 19.85 -10.43
CA PRO A 36 3.45 19.44 -11.83
C PRO A 36 2.97 20.57 -12.74
N GLU A 37 3.37 20.52 -14.00
CA GLU A 37 2.79 21.37 -15.04
C GLU A 37 1.26 21.15 -15.13
N GLY A 38 0.49 22.23 -15.24
CA GLY A 38 -0.98 22.14 -15.29
C GLY A 38 -1.67 21.96 -13.93
N PHE A 39 -0.92 21.78 -12.83
CA PHE A 39 -1.51 21.49 -11.51
C PHE A 39 -2.41 22.62 -11.01
N PHE A 40 -2.01 23.86 -11.26
CA PHE A 40 -2.73 25.04 -10.79
C PHE A 40 -4.02 25.28 -11.58
N GLU A 41 -3.98 25.11 -12.91
CA GLU A 41 -5.17 25.12 -13.75
C GLU A 41 -6.12 23.98 -13.34
N TRP A 42 -5.57 22.78 -13.13
CA TRP A 42 -6.35 21.62 -12.73
C TRP A 42 -7.08 21.83 -11.40
N ILE A 43 -6.42 22.42 -10.38
CA ILE A 43 -7.07 22.75 -9.10
C ILE A 43 -8.22 23.74 -9.33
N ARG A 44 -7.96 24.82 -10.07
CA ARG A 44 -8.96 25.86 -10.35
C ARG A 44 -10.19 25.27 -11.04
N ASP A 45 -9.98 24.39 -12.01
CA ASP A 45 -11.05 23.89 -12.87
C ASP A 45 -11.77 22.67 -12.26
N SER A 46 -11.05 21.81 -11.54
CA SER A 46 -11.60 20.56 -10.99
C SER A 46 -12.08 20.67 -9.54
N LYS A 47 -11.54 21.63 -8.77
CA LYS A 47 -11.81 21.81 -7.33
C LYS A 47 -11.89 23.29 -6.96
N PRO A 48 -12.87 24.03 -7.49
CA PRO A 48 -13.00 25.47 -7.26
C PRO A 48 -13.12 25.83 -5.77
N GLU A 49 -13.70 24.95 -4.95
CA GLU A 49 -13.80 25.13 -3.50
C GLU A 49 -12.44 25.13 -2.78
N ILE A 50 -11.47 24.35 -3.27
CA ILE A 50 -10.11 24.34 -2.74
C ILE A 50 -9.32 25.53 -3.28
N TYR A 51 -9.56 25.89 -4.54
CA TYR A 51 -8.96 27.08 -5.14
C TYR A 51 -9.34 28.35 -4.38
N GLU A 52 -10.58 28.46 -3.91
CA GLU A 52 -11.07 29.63 -3.19
C GLU A 52 -10.52 29.77 -1.75
N ASP A 53 -9.89 28.72 -1.20
CA ASP A 53 -9.25 28.79 0.10
C ASP A 53 -8.10 29.81 0.13
N CYS A 54 -8.04 30.62 1.19
CA CYS A 54 -7.06 31.71 1.32
C CYS A 54 -5.61 31.21 1.32
N ILE A 55 -5.33 30.03 1.87
CA ILE A 55 -3.99 29.45 1.89
C ILE A 55 -3.62 28.97 0.48
N THR A 56 -4.54 28.29 -0.19
CA THR A 56 -4.36 27.85 -1.58
C THR A 56 -4.14 29.05 -2.50
N LYS A 57 -4.99 30.09 -2.47
CA LYS A 57 -4.78 31.32 -3.27
C LYS A 57 -3.42 31.95 -3.05
N LYS A 58 -2.99 32.07 -1.79
CA LYS A 58 -1.70 32.66 -1.45
C LYS A 58 -0.53 31.83 -2.00
N PHE A 59 -0.65 30.50 -1.96
CA PHE A 59 0.31 29.56 -2.54
C PHE A 59 0.34 29.66 -4.08
N LEU A 60 -0.83 29.66 -4.73
CA LEU A 60 -0.98 29.74 -6.18
C LEU A 60 -0.45 31.06 -6.76
N ASN A 61 -0.58 32.16 -6.03
CA ASN A 61 -0.12 33.48 -6.47
C ASN A 61 1.40 33.66 -6.32
N ASN A 62 2.08 32.86 -5.49
CA ASN A 62 3.53 32.90 -5.28
C ASN A 62 4.13 31.47 -5.31
N PRO A 63 4.09 30.79 -6.47
CA PRO A 63 4.48 29.38 -6.59
C PRO A 63 5.99 29.15 -6.48
N THR A 64 6.81 30.19 -6.63
CA THR A 64 8.28 30.10 -6.53
C THR A 64 8.78 30.04 -5.09
N ASP A 65 8.00 30.57 -4.14
CA ASP A 65 8.43 30.73 -2.74
C ASP A 65 7.98 29.57 -1.85
N ASN A 66 7.15 28.67 -2.40
CA ASN A 66 6.55 27.58 -1.64
C ASN A 66 6.52 26.30 -2.47
N VAL A 67 6.96 25.19 -1.88
CA VAL A 67 6.86 23.85 -2.49
C VAL A 67 6.02 22.92 -1.62
N PRO A 68 5.16 22.07 -2.21
CA PRO A 68 4.34 21.14 -1.46
C PRO A 68 5.21 20.10 -0.75
N LYS A 69 4.93 19.91 0.54
CA LYS A 69 5.48 18.80 1.33
C LYS A 69 4.59 17.57 1.14
N LEU A 70 5.20 16.44 0.79
CA LEU A 70 4.52 15.16 0.74
C LEU A 70 4.26 14.66 2.16
N LYS A 71 3.00 14.31 2.46
CA LYS A 71 2.60 13.67 3.73
C LYS A 71 2.54 12.15 3.63
N LYS A 72 2.23 11.64 2.44
CA LYS A 72 2.10 10.22 2.14
C LYS A 72 3.22 9.79 1.21
N SER A 73 3.56 8.52 1.29
CA SER A 73 4.50 7.90 0.37
C SER A 73 3.89 7.82 -1.04
N LEU A 74 4.71 8.13 -2.05
CA LEU A 74 4.33 8.11 -3.46
C LEU A 74 5.22 7.14 -4.22
N TYR A 75 4.68 6.62 -5.32
CA TYR A 75 5.47 5.81 -6.26
C TYR A 75 6.70 6.61 -6.76
N GLY A 76 7.85 5.94 -6.85
CA GLY A 76 9.11 6.55 -7.27
C GLY A 76 9.93 7.17 -6.14
N LEU A 77 9.39 7.31 -4.92
CA LEU A 77 10.21 7.68 -3.76
C LEU A 77 11.07 6.48 -3.33
N LYS A 78 12.35 6.75 -3.01
CA LYS A 78 13.30 5.70 -2.58
C LYS A 78 12.84 4.95 -1.34
N GLN A 79 12.17 5.64 -0.43
CA GLN A 79 11.66 5.09 0.82
C GLN A 79 10.27 4.47 0.71
N ALA A 80 9.60 4.57 -0.45
CA ALA A 80 8.18 4.24 -0.54
C ALA A 80 7.85 2.80 -0.18
N ALA A 81 8.63 1.87 -0.73
CA ALA A 81 8.47 0.44 -0.45
C ALA A 81 8.73 0.12 1.03
N ARG A 82 9.71 0.78 1.66
CA ARG A 82 10.01 0.58 3.08
C ARG A 82 8.89 1.09 3.97
N SER A 83 8.40 2.31 3.73
CA SER A 83 7.28 2.89 4.48
C SER A 83 6.03 2.02 4.37
N TRP A 84 5.72 1.55 3.16
CA TRP A 84 4.60 0.63 2.96
C TRP A 84 4.78 -0.70 3.68
N TYR A 85 5.95 -1.32 3.56
CA TYR A 85 6.25 -2.55 4.27
C TYR A 85 6.08 -2.40 5.79
N GLN A 86 6.56 -1.29 6.37
CA GLN A 86 6.39 -1.02 7.81
C GLN A 86 4.91 -0.82 8.19
N THR A 87 4.14 -0.08 7.39
CA THR A 87 2.70 0.08 7.59
C THR A 87 1.99 -1.27 7.58
N LEU A 88 2.24 -2.10 6.57
CA LEU A 88 1.63 -3.42 6.44
C LEU A 88 2.07 -4.35 7.58
N LYS A 89 3.36 -4.39 7.90
CA LYS A 89 3.91 -5.19 8.99
C LYS A 89 3.29 -4.83 10.34
N ASN A 90 3.15 -3.55 10.64
CA ASN A 90 2.54 -3.10 11.89
C ASN A 90 1.06 -3.47 11.95
N TRP A 91 0.34 -3.31 10.84
CA TRP A 91 -1.06 -3.71 10.75
C TRP A 91 -1.23 -5.23 10.98
N LEU A 92 -0.44 -6.05 10.28
CA LEU A 92 -0.46 -7.50 10.42
C LEU A 92 -0.05 -7.94 11.83
N GLY A 93 0.94 -7.28 12.44
CA GLY A 93 1.35 -7.50 13.83
C GLY A 93 0.20 -7.26 14.81
N ASN A 94 -0.51 -6.15 14.68
CA ASN A 94 -1.70 -5.84 15.48
C ASN A 94 -2.84 -6.84 15.24
N TYR A 95 -2.91 -7.42 14.03
CA TYR A 95 -3.86 -8.47 13.68
C TYR A 95 -3.43 -9.87 14.19
N GLY A 96 -2.26 -9.98 14.84
CA GLY A 96 -1.76 -11.20 15.48
C GLY A 96 -0.83 -12.04 14.61
N PHE A 97 -0.34 -11.51 13.49
CA PHE A 97 0.69 -12.16 12.69
C PHE A 97 2.10 -11.86 13.21
N VAL A 98 3.00 -12.83 13.03
CA VAL A 98 4.42 -12.67 13.31
C VAL A 98 5.21 -12.75 12.00
N THR A 99 6.14 -11.82 11.79
CA THR A 99 7.04 -11.86 10.63
C THR A 99 8.04 -13.01 10.77
N SER A 100 8.30 -13.73 9.69
CA SER A 100 9.36 -14.75 9.65
C SER A 100 10.74 -14.12 9.80
N ASN A 101 11.59 -14.73 10.63
CA ASN A 101 12.96 -14.27 10.86
C ASN A 101 13.86 -14.49 9.64
N SER A 102 13.60 -15.55 8.87
CA SER A 102 14.42 -15.88 7.69
C SER A 102 13.99 -15.09 6.46
N GLU A 103 12.70 -14.77 6.36
CA GLU A 103 12.11 -14.18 5.16
C GLU A 103 11.10 -13.08 5.56
N PRO A 104 11.52 -11.80 5.58
CA PRO A 104 10.70 -10.70 6.09
C PRO A 104 9.37 -10.45 5.35
N CYS A 105 9.21 -11.02 4.15
CA CYS A 105 7.98 -10.97 3.36
C CYS A 105 6.93 -11.99 3.79
N PHE A 106 7.27 -12.96 4.63
CA PHE A 106 6.32 -13.93 5.18
C PHE A 106 5.81 -13.51 6.56
N PHE A 107 4.50 -13.66 6.74
CA PHE A 107 3.80 -13.42 8.00
C PHE A 107 3.00 -14.67 8.37
N ILE A 108 3.12 -15.10 9.62
CA ILE A 108 2.54 -16.38 10.07
C ILE A 108 1.65 -16.12 11.29
N LYS A 109 0.45 -16.69 11.24
CA LYS A 109 -0.51 -16.74 12.35
C LYS A 109 -1.20 -18.09 12.32
N ASN A 110 -1.00 -18.92 13.36
CA ASN A 110 -1.49 -20.29 13.41
C ASN A 110 -1.06 -21.10 12.16
N GLN A 111 -2.04 -21.60 11.39
CA GLN A 111 -1.83 -22.35 10.14
C GLN A 111 -2.02 -21.47 8.89
N THR A 112 -2.06 -20.14 9.08
CA THR A 112 -2.22 -19.16 8.01
C THR A 112 -0.90 -18.44 7.75
N ILE A 113 -0.48 -18.46 6.50
CA ILE A 113 0.74 -17.84 6.00
C ILE A 113 0.34 -16.79 4.97
N LEU A 114 0.85 -15.57 5.15
CA LEU A 114 0.80 -14.52 4.16
C LEU A 114 2.19 -14.29 3.57
N PHE A 115 2.24 -14.10 2.27
CA PHE A 115 3.41 -13.63 1.55
C PHE A 115 3.07 -12.28 0.92
N ALA A 116 3.80 -11.23 1.31
CA ALA A 116 3.62 -9.89 0.77
C ALA A 116 4.71 -9.59 -0.27
N TRP A 117 4.29 -9.17 -1.46
CA TRP A 117 5.17 -8.72 -2.53
C TRP A 117 4.67 -7.40 -3.12
N VAL A 118 5.28 -6.29 -2.68
CA VAL A 118 4.91 -4.94 -3.13
C VAL A 118 3.41 -4.69 -2.89
N ASP A 119 2.60 -4.74 -3.94
CA ASP A 119 1.17 -4.48 -3.91
C ASP A 119 0.33 -5.77 -3.81
N ASP A 120 0.95 -6.94 -4.03
CA ASP A 120 0.31 -8.26 -3.94
C ASP A 120 0.45 -8.87 -2.53
N ILE A 121 -0.61 -9.54 -2.08
CA ILE A 121 -0.58 -10.52 -0.99
C ILE A 121 -1.05 -11.87 -1.52
N LEU A 122 -0.29 -12.91 -1.17
CA LEU A 122 -0.72 -14.29 -1.27
C LEU A 122 -1.01 -14.83 0.11
N GLU A 123 -2.12 -15.53 0.24
CA GLU A 123 -2.55 -16.12 1.48
C GLU A 123 -2.79 -17.62 1.34
N ILE A 124 -2.31 -18.37 2.32
CA ILE A 124 -2.39 -19.83 2.39
C ILE A 124 -2.79 -20.18 3.81
N GLY A 125 -3.99 -20.75 4.01
CA GLY A 125 -4.46 -21.08 5.35
C GLY A 125 -5.98 -21.15 5.46
N ASN A 126 -6.45 -21.58 6.63
CA ASN A 126 -7.88 -21.77 6.88
C ASN A 126 -8.61 -20.47 7.25
N ASP A 127 -7.87 -19.42 7.65
CA ASP A 127 -8.46 -18.15 8.10
C ASP A 127 -8.53 -17.08 6.99
N SER A 128 -8.37 -17.48 5.72
CA SER A 128 -8.12 -16.51 4.64
C SER A 128 -9.20 -15.45 4.49
N THR A 129 -10.46 -15.88 4.58
CA THR A 129 -11.60 -14.97 4.50
C THR A 129 -11.60 -13.92 5.61
N GLN A 130 -11.15 -14.27 6.82
CA GLN A 130 -11.15 -13.33 7.96
C GLN A 130 -10.09 -12.24 7.76
N VAL A 131 -8.89 -12.63 7.34
CA VAL A 131 -7.77 -11.72 7.13
C VAL A 131 -8.07 -10.76 5.99
N ILE A 132 -8.57 -11.27 4.87
CA ILE A 132 -8.99 -10.45 3.71
C ILE A 132 -10.07 -9.45 4.14
N ASN A 133 -11.05 -9.85 4.96
CA ASN A 133 -12.06 -8.92 5.46
C ASN A 133 -11.48 -7.86 6.39
N GLY A 134 -10.51 -8.21 7.24
CA GLY A 134 -9.77 -7.26 8.06
C GLY A 134 -9.01 -6.24 7.20
N LEU A 135 -8.31 -6.72 6.17
CA LEU A 135 -7.61 -5.88 5.20
C LEU A 135 -8.58 -4.95 4.46
N LYS A 136 -9.73 -5.46 3.99
CA LYS A 136 -10.78 -4.65 3.32
C LYS A 136 -11.31 -3.53 4.22
N GLY A 137 -11.32 -3.74 5.53
CA GLY A 137 -11.73 -2.73 6.51
C GLY A 137 -10.71 -1.60 6.71
N SER A 138 -9.43 -1.83 6.41
CA SER A 138 -8.35 -0.87 6.65
C SER A 138 -7.73 -0.30 5.38
N PHE A 139 -7.79 -1.04 4.28
CA PHE A 139 -7.15 -0.74 3.01
C PHE A 139 -8.11 -0.99 1.86
N LYS A 140 -7.96 -0.21 0.79
CA LYS A 140 -8.64 -0.49 -0.46
C LYS A 140 -7.89 -1.60 -1.18
N ILE A 141 -8.52 -2.77 -1.28
CA ILE A 141 -7.93 -3.95 -1.91
C ILE A 141 -8.85 -4.52 -2.97
N LYS A 142 -8.25 -5.18 -3.97
CA LYS A 142 -8.91 -5.96 -4.99
C LYS A 142 -8.67 -7.43 -4.70
N ASP A 143 -9.75 -8.14 -4.42
CA ASP A 143 -9.73 -9.58 -4.25
C ASP A 143 -9.59 -10.24 -5.63
N LEU A 144 -8.49 -10.97 -5.84
CA LEU A 144 -8.21 -11.68 -7.10
C LEU A 144 -8.65 -13.15 -7.02
N GLY A 145 -9.15 -13.60 -5.88
CA GLY A 145 -9.57 -14.97 -5.64
C GLY A 145 -8.40 -15.94 -5.72
N LEU A 146 -8.67 -17.14 -6.24
CA LEU A 146 -7.67 -18.20 -6.32
C LEU A 146 -6.51 -17.79 -7.23
N ALA A 147 -5.29 -17.90 -6.71
CA ALA A 147 -4.07 -17.56 -7.42
C ALA A 147 -3.90 -18.48 -8.64
N SER A 148 -4.00 -17.90 -9.82
CA SER A 148 -3.69 -18.56 -11.11
C SER A 148 -2.37 -18.09 -11.70
N HIS A 149 -1.90 -16.90 -11.29
CA HIS A 149 -0.64 -16.32 -11.70
C HIS A 149 0.02 -15.65 -10.50
N VAL A 150 1.26 -16.03 -10.18
CA VAL A 150 2.04 -15.42 -9.11
C VAL A 150 3.36 -14.92 -9.69
N LEU A 151 3.64 -13.62 -9.56
CA LEU A 151 4.87 -12.99 -10.06
C LEU A 151 5.16 -13.29 -11.55
N GLY A 152 4.11 -13.35 -12.37
CA GLY A 152 4.22 -13.67 -13.80
C GLY A 152 4.33 -15.17 -14.11
N ILE A 153 4.34 -16.04 -13.09
CA ILE A 153 4.36 -17.49 -13.25
C ILE A 153 2.92 -18.01 -13.17
N LYS A 154 2.47 -18.70 -14.22
CA LYS A 154 1.18 -19.40 -14.20
C LYS A 154 1.26 -20.61 -13.28
N ILE A 155 0.29 -20.75 -12.40
CA ILE A 155 0.12 -21.90 -11.54
C ILE A 155 -0.96 -22.78 -12.18
N VAL A 156 -0.64 -24.06 -12.39
CA VAL A 156 -1.49 -25.06 -13.04
C VAL A 156 -1.79 -26.18 -12.06
#